data_AF-A0A357ELN6-F1
#
_entry.id   AF-A0A357ELN6-F1
#
_cell.length_a   1.000
_cell.length_b   1.000
_cell.length_c   1.000
_cell.angle_alpha   90.00
_cell.angle_beta   90.00
_cell.angle_gamma   90.00
#
_symmetry.space_group_name_H-M   'P 1'
#
loop_
_entity.id
_entity.type
_entity.pdbx_description
1 polymer ?
#
loop_
_entity_poly.entity_id
_entity_poly.type
_entity_poly.pdbx_seq_one_letter_code
_entity_poly.pdbx_strand_id
1 'polypeptide(L)'
;AIIGTIHTGETCGEVSLLSARPHSATAMAVSDIEVAELPRRDLEDLIRRRPDIGVIIYRNLAVGLGDKLLRSGEWKRDQERSEAESVLP
;
A
#
# COMPACT_ATOMS: atom_id res chain seq x y z
N ALA A 1 -7.40 9.63 11.09
CA ALA A 1 -6.03 10.13 10.88
C ALA A 1 -5.54 9.62 9.52
N ILE A 2 -4.74 10.42 8.80
CA ILE A 2 -4.08 9.97 7.56
C ILE A 2 -2.87 9.12 7.96
N ILE A 3 -2.75 7.91 7.41
CA ILE A 3 -1.68 6.95 7.76
C ILE A 3 -0.57 6.84 6.72
N GLY A 4 -0.73 7.51 5.58
CA GLY A 4 0.24 7.55 4.50
C GLY A 4 -0.35 8.15 3.23
N THR A 5 0.54 8.43 2.27
CA THR A 5 0.21 8.88 0.92
C THR A 5 0.70 7.85 -0.09
N ILE A 6 0.00 7.76 -1.21
CA ILE A 6 0.32 6.88 -2.34
C ILE A 6 0.67 7.78 -3.52
N HIS A 7 1.74 7.46 -4.23
CA HIS A 7 2.24 8.25 -5.35
C HIS A 7 2.11 7.51 -6.68
N THR A 8 2.31 8.21 -7.79
CA THR A 8 2.32 7.62 -9.12
C THR A 8 3.29 6.44 -9.19
N GLY A 9 2.83 5.33 -9.78
CA GLY A 9 3.59 4.08 -9.87
C GLY A 9 3.46 3.17 -8.66
N GLU A 10 2.82 3.62 -7.58
CA GLU A 10 2.54 2.81 -6.41
C GLU A 10 1.14 2.21 -6.45
N THR A 11 0.99 1.06 -5.80
CA THR A 11 -0.28 0.35 -5.66
C THR A 11 -0.98 0.67 -4.33
N CYS A 12 -2.24 0.27 -4.18
CA CYS A 12 -2.90 0.21 -2.87
C CYS A 12 -3.93 -0.93 -2.83
N GLY A 13 -4.29 -1.39 -1.63
CA GLY A 13 -5.26 -2.48 -1.45
C GLY A 13 -4.63 -3.88 -1.56
N GLU A 14 -3.31 -3.97 -1.66
CA GLU A 14 -2.55 -5.22 -1.80
C GLU A 14 -2.77 -6.14 -0.60
N VAL A 15 -2.82 -5.58 0.60
CA VAL A 15 -3.07 -6.36 1.82
C VAL A 15 -4.38 -7.14 1.69
N SER A 16 -5.46 -6.49 1.28
CA SER A 16 -6.78 -7.11 1.11
C SER A 16 -6.87 -8.03 -0.11
N LEU A 17 -6.13 -7.70 -1.17
CA LEU A 17 -6.01 -8.54 -2.36
C LEU A 17 -5.34 -9.88 -2.01
N LEU A 18 -4.18 -9.81 -1.35
CA LEU A 18 -3.30 -10.95 -1.05
C LEU A 18 -3.78 -11.79 0.14
N SER A 19 -4.35 -11.17 1.18
CA SER A 19 -4.78 -11.87 2.40
C SER A 19 -6.25 -12.31 2.38
N ALA A 20 -7.01 -11.90 1.35
CA ALA A 20 -8.47 -12.08 1.27
C ALA A 20 -9.24 -11.51 2.48
N ARG A 21 -8.69 -10.49 3.17
CA ARG A 21 -9.33 -9.78 4.27
C ARG A 21 -9.97 -8.46 3.80
N PRO A 22 -10.94 -7.90 4.55
CA PRO A 22 -11.46 -6.57 4.28
C PRO A 22 -10.38 -5.48 4.24
N HIS A 23 -10.69 -4.34 3.65
CA HIS A 23 -9.80 -3.17 3.67
C HIS A 23 -9.61 -2.67 5.10
N SER A 24 -8.35 -2.48 5.49
CA SER A 24 -7.97 -1.94 6.79
C SER A 24 -7.99 -0.41 6.84
N ALA A 25 -8.08 0.24 5.68
CA ALA A 25 -8.10 1.68 5.53
C ALA A 25 -8.83 2.09 4.24
N THR A 26 -9.27 3.34 4.19
CA THR A 26 -9.86 3.95 3.00
C THR A 26 -8.77 4.70 2.23
N ALA A 27 -8.70 4.49 0.91
CA ALA A 27 -7.93 5.33 0.01
C ALA A 27 -8.86 6.40 -0.59
N MET A 28 -8.40 7.64 -0.61
CA MET A 28 -9.16 8.77 -1.15
C MET A 28 -8.26 9.56 -2.09
N ALA A 29 -8.75 9.85 -3.29
CA ALA A 29 -8.05 10.70 -4.24
C ALA A 29 -8.05 12.16 -3.73
N VAL A 30 -6.88 12.80 -3.76
CA VAL A 30 -6.70 14.21 -3.36
C VAL A 30 -6.81 15.18 -4.55
N SER A 31 -6.80 14.64 -5.76
CA SER A 31 -6.94 15.33 -7.04
C SER A 31 -7.55 14.37 -8.06
N ASP A 32 -7.82 14.85 -9.28
CA ASP A 32 -8.13 13.96 -10.40
C ASP A 32 -6.93 13.05 -10.67
N ILE A 33 -7.20 11.75 -10.79
CA ILE A 33 -6.20 10.71 -11.01
C ILE A 33 -6.73 9.66 -11.98
N GLU A 34 -5.81 8.93 -12.60
CA GLU A 34 -6.11 7.72 -13.36
C GLU A 34 -5.49 6.53 -12.63
N VAL A 35 -6.24 5.43 -12.53
CA VAL A 35 -5.81 4.22 -11.83
C VAL A 35 -6.07 2.99 -12.69
N ALA A 36 -5.15 2.03 -12.64
CA ALA A 36 -5.38 0.69 -13.14
C ALA A 36 -5.93 -0.17 -11.99
N GLU A 37 -7.03 -0.89 -12.23
CA GLU A 37 -7.60 -1.84 -11.28
C GLU A 37 -7.20 -3.27 -11.63
N LEU A 38 -6.83 -4.06 -10.63
CA LEU A 38 -6.65 -5.50 -10.74
C LEU A 38 -7.60 -6.23 -9.76
N PRO A 39 -8.77 -6.69 -10.23
CA PRO A 39 -9.68 -7.48 -9.42
C PRO A 39 -9.04 -8.81 -8.98
N ARG A 40 -9.40 -9.29 -7.78
CA ARG A 40 -8.88 -10.56 -7.25
C ARG A 40 -9.09 -11.74 -8.20
N ARG A 41 -10.29 -11.86 -8.77
CA ARG A 41 -10.63 -12.93 -9.72
C ARG A 41 -9.69 -12.91 -10.94
N ASP A 42 -9.32 -11.72 -11.43
CA ASP A 42 -8.50 -11.56 -12.61
C ASP A 42 -7.04 -11.93 -12.29
N LEU A 43 -6.56 -11.61 -11.08
CA LEU A 43 -5.28 -12.09 -10.57
C LEU A 43 -5.25 -13.62 -10.41
N GLU A 44 -6.30 -14.21 -9.83
CA GLU A 44 -6.42 -15.66 -9.65
C GLU A 44 -6.41 -16.41 -11.00
N ASP A 45 -7.18 -15.91 -11.97
CA ASP A 45 -7.21 -16.46 -13.33
C ASP A 45 -5.88 -16.29 -14.05
N LEU A 46 -5.20 -15.15 -13.86
CA LEU A 46 -3.87 -14.92 -14.40
C LEU A 46 -2.86 -15.91 -13.84
N ILE A 47 -2.83 -16.12 -12.51
CA ILE A 47 -1.91 -17.07 -11.87
C ILE A 47 -2.15 -18.49 -12.39
N ARG A 48 -3.43 -18.89 -12.55
CA ARG A 48 -3.79 -20.20 -13.09
C ARG A 48 -3.26 -20.41 -14.51
N ARG A 49 -3.31 -19.36 -15.35
CA ARG A 49 -2.90 -19.42 -16.76
C ARG A 49 -1.41 -19.20 -16.96
N ARG A 50 -0.79 -18.35 -16.13
CA ARG A 50 0.57 -17.82 -16.26
C ARG A 50 1.21 -17.65 -14.87
N PRO A 51 1.59 -18.77 -14.22
CA PRO A 51 2.18 -18.73 -12.88
C PRO A 51 3.51 -17.97 -12.86
N ASP A 52 4.24 -17.96 -13.96
CA ASP A 52 5.47 -17.19 -14.17
C ASP A 52 5.24 -15.68 -13.97
N ILE A 53 4.14 -15.15 -14.51
CA ILE A 53 3.75 -13.75 -14.33
C ILE A 53 3.21 -13.53 -12.91
N GLY A 54 2.45 -14.49 -12.38
CA GLY A 54 1.91 -14.44 -11.03
C GLY A 54 3.00 -14.18 -9.99
N VAL A 55 4.12 -14.91 -10.04
CA VAL A 55 5.27 -14.72 -9.13
C VAL A 55 5.82 -13.29 -9.20
N ILE A 56 5.94 -12.72 -10.40
CA ILE A 56 6.43 -11.34 -10.59
C ILE A 56 5.48 -10.34 -9.93
N ILE A 57 4.16 -10.50 -10.12
CA ILE A 57 3.16 -9.63 -9.51
C ILE A 57 3.22 -9.73 -7.98
N TYR A 58 3.21 -10.94 -7.42
CA TYR A 58 3.31 -11.14 -5.97
C TYR A 58 4.57 -10.49 -5.40
N ARG A 59 5.72 -10.64 -6.07
CA ARG A 59 6.98 -10.00 -5.65
C ARG A 59 6.84 -8.49 -5.63
N ASN A 60 6.30 -7.89 -6.68
CA ASN A 60 6.19 -6.43 -6.79
C ASN A 60 5.23 -5.86 -5.74
N LEU A 61 4.09 -6.53 -5.49
CA LEU A 61 3.16 -6.15 -4.42
C LEU A 61 3.80 -6.26 -3.04
N ALA A 62 4.59 -7.32 -2.79
CA ALA A 62 5.28 -7.50 -1.52
C ALA A 62 6.36 -6.44 -1.28
N VAL A 63 7.18 -6.13 -2.28
CA VAL A 63 8.21 -5.07 -2.21
C VAL A 63 7.57 -3.71 -1.98
N GLY A 64 6.57 -3.33 -2.79
CA GLY A 64 5.90 -2.04 -2.66
C GLY A 64 5.15 -1.87 -1.33
N LEU A 65 4.60 -2.97 -0.77
CA LEU A 65 4.04 -2.95 0.58
C LEU A 65 5.12 -2.72 1.65
N GLY A 66 6.28 -3.38 1.53
CA GLY A 66 7.42 -3.19 2.42
C GLY A 66 7.90 -1.74 2.45
N ASP A 67 8.07 -1.13 1.29
CA ASP A 67 8.50 0.28 1.16
C ASP A 67 7.52 1.22 1.87
N LYS A 68 6.20 1.00 1.72
CA LYS A 68 5.18 1.80 2.40
C LYS A 68 5.22 1.63 3.92
N LEU A 69 5.44 0.41 4.41
CA LEU A 69 5.55 0.15 5.85
C LEU A 69 6.75 0.88 6.44
N LEU A 70 7.91 0.86 5.78
CA LEU A 70 9.11 1.57 6.24
C LEU A 70 8.85 3.08 6.34
N ARG A 71 8.25 3.68 5.30
CA ARG A 71 7.90 5.12 5.30
C ARG A 71 6.86 5.47 6.37
N SER A 72 5.85 4.62 6.58
CA SER A 72 4.84 4.87 7.62
C SER A 72 5.44 4.83 9.04
N GLY A 73 6.46 3.99 9.26
CA GLY A 73 7.20 3.93 10.51
C GLY A 73 8.07 5.16 10.76
N GLU A 74 8.65 5.73 9.70
CA GLU A 74 9.39 7.00 9.76
C GLU A 74 8.48 8.16 10.16
N TRP A 75 7.33 8.30 9.49
CA TRP A 75 6.32 9.32 9.83
C TRP A 75 5.94 9.28 11.31
N LYS A 76 5.62 8.09 11.84
CA LYS A 76 5.24 7.95 13.25
C LYS A 76 6.34 8.41 14.20
N ARG A 77 7.60 8.02 13.94
CA ARG A 77 8.74 8.43 14.78
C ARG A 77 8.98 9.93 14.74
N ASP A 78 8.81 10.56 13.58
CA ASP A 78 9.00 12.00 13.43
C ASP A 78 7.88 12.79 14.10
N GLN A 79 6.64 12.29 14.02
CA GLN A 79 5.51 12.86 14.74
C GLN A 79 5.70 12.77 16.27
N GLU A 80 6.09 11.59 16.78
CA GLU A 80 6.39 11.38 18.21
C GLU A 80 7.55 12.25 18.69
N ARG A 81 8.59 12.44 17.86
CA ARG A 81 9.74 13.30 18.18
C ARG A 81 9.36 14.78 18.20
N SER A 82 8.58 15.24 17.22
CA SER A 82 8.08 16.61 17.16
C SER A 82 7.11 16.93 18.31
N GLU A 83 6.28 15.97 18.71
CA GLU A 83 5.42 16.09 19.88
C GLU A 83 6.26 16.18 21.17
N ALA A 84 7.29 15.34 21.33
CA ALA A 84 8.19 15.39 22.48
C ALA A 84 9.01 16.70 22.57
N GLU A 85 9.45 17.24 21.44
CA GLU A 85 10.24 18.49 21.37
C GLU A 85 9.38 19.74 21.60
N SER A 86 8.09 19.69 21.27
CA SER A 86 7.11 20.77 21.55
C SER A 86 6.71 20.89 23.03
N VAL A 87 7.03 19.89 23.85
CA VAL A 87 6.74 19.83 25.29
C VAL A 87 7.95 20.26 26.13
N LEU A 88 9.12 20.49 25.50
CA LEU A 88 10.27 21.09 26.15
C LEU A 88 10.08 22.62 26.26
N PRO A 89 10.34 23.22 27.44
CA PRO A 89 10.12 24.64 27.70
C PRO A 89 11.07 25.56 26.91
#